data_AF-A0AAD4UT16-F1
#
_entry.id   AF-A0AAD4UT16-F1
#
_cell.length_a   1.000
_cell.length_b   1.000
_cell.length_c   1.000
_cell.angle_alpha   90.00
_cell.angle_beta   90.00
_cell.angle_gamma   90.00
#
_symmetry.space_group_name_H-M   'P 1'
#
loop_
_entity.id
_entity.type
_entity.pdbx_description
1 polymer ?
#
loop_
_entity_poly.entity_id
_entity_poly.type
_entity_poly.pdbx_seq_one_letter_code
_entity_poly.pdbx_strand_id
1 'polypeptide(L)'
;MELRNSSDQNIPHVAARSGEDNLVKYFLKKVEFQMLINQKDNRGNTPLLAKTYDHPKVVHLFILDTRINLKVLNDRGMTALGISESTLETSASYHGVSLCYIYFYHIIDDDDFGYHNQGTSLFYLVC
;
A
#
# COMPACT_ATOMS: atom_id res chain seq x y z
N MET A 1 19.47 10.17 14.91
CA MET A 1 18.54 11.30 14.91
C MET A 1 17.63 11.11 13.73
N GLU A 2 16.33 10.94 13.96
CA GLU A 2 15.36 10.73 12.89
C GLU A 2 14.93 12.09 12.33
N LEU A 3 15.09 12.32 11.03
CA LEU A 3 14.66 13.56 10.38
C LEU A 3 13.20 13.42 9.97
N ARG A 4 12.37 14.30 10.51
CA ARG A 4 10.94 14.39 10.19
C ARG A 4 10.58 15.78 9.71
N ASN A 5 9.65 15.87 8.78
CA ASN A 5 9.12 17.16 8.34
C ASN A 5 8.02 17.68 9.29
N SER A 6 7.42 18.83 8.97
CA SER A 6 6.34 19.43 9.76
C SER A 6 5.05 18.60 9.87
N SER A 7 4.90 17.57 9.01
CA SER A 7 3.80 16.60 9.05
C SER A 7 4.18 15.31 9.78
N ASP A 8 5.31 15.29 10.49
CA ASP A 8 5.88 14.11 11.15
C ASP A 8 6.23 12.97 10.17
N GLN A 9 6.45 13.31 8.90
CA GLN A 9 6.82 12.34 7.87
C GLN A 9 8.31 12.08 7.89
N ASN A 10 8.68 10.81 8.00
CA ASN A 10 10.05 10.32 7.85
C ASN A 10 10.44 10.15 6.36
N ILE A 11 11.69 9.77 6.11
CA ILE A 11 12.21 9.64 4.73
C ILE A 11 11.49 8.56 3.88
N PRO A 12 11.06 7.39 4.41
CA PRO A 12 10.14 6.49 3.69
C PRO A 12 8.83 7.15 3.24
N HIS A 13 8.19 7.98 4.07
CA HIS A 13 6.94 8.67 3.66
C HIS A 13 7.16 9.57 2.45
N VAL A 14 8.26 10.35 2.47
CA VAL A 14 8.58 11.27 1.38
C VAL A 14 8.90 10.51 0.10
N ALA A 15 9.72 9.45 0.18
CA ALA A 15 10.05 8.61 -0.98
C ALA A 15 8.82 7.92 -1.56
N ALA A 16 7.93 7.41 -0.69
CA ALA A 16 6.69 6.77 -1.12
C ALA A 16 5.76 7.76 -1.83
N ARG A 17 5.62 8.97 -1.29
CA ARG A 17 4.81 10.05 -1.88
C ARG A 17 5.36 10.54 -3.22
N SER A 18 6.68 10.61 -3.37
CA SER A 18 7.35 11.08 -4.59
C SER A 18 7.51 10.00 -5.66
N GLY A 19 7.27 8.73 -5.35
CA GLY A 19 7.37 7.64 -6.32
C GLY A 19 8.77 7.10 -6.56
N GLU A 20 9.69 7.43 -5.65
CA GLU A 20 11.10 7.06 -5.72
C GLU A 20 11.30 5.58 -5.35
N ASP A 21 10.91 4.68 -6.24
CA ASP A 21 10.92 3.23 -6.02
C ASP A 21 12.32 2.68 -5.70
N ASN A 22 13.38 3.30 -6.24
CA ASN A 22 14.76 2.95 -5.90
C ASN A 22 15.12 3.27 -4.45
N LEU A 23 14.66 4.41 -3.92
CA LEU A 23 14.86 4.75 -2.50
C LEU A 23 14.03 3.84 -1.60
N VAL A 24 12.79 3.52 -2.00
CA VAL A 24 11.95 2.57 -1.26
C VAL A 24 12.62 1.18 -1.20
N LYS A 25 13.11 0.65 -2.33
CA LYS A 25 13.90 -0.60 -2.35
C LYS A 25 15.10 -0.54 -1.40
N TYR A 26 15.80 0.59 -1.38
CA TYR A 26 16.95 0.77 -0.50
C TYR A 26 16.55 0.71 0.97
N PHE A 27 15.47 1.40 1.38
CA PHE A 27 14.98 1.39 2.76
C PHE A 27 14.52 0.00 3.19
N LEU A 28 13.78 -0.72 2.33
CA LEU A 28 13.32 -2.09 2.64
C LEU A 28 14.51 -3.06 2.83
N LYS A 29 15.62 -2.89 2.12
CA LYS A 29 16.81 -3.74 2.31
C LYS A 29 17.58 -3.49 3.60
N LYS A 30 17.36 -2.38 4.29
CA LYS A 30 18.19 -1.93 5.41
C LYS A 30 17.45 -2.07 6.74
N VAL A 31 18.04 -2.82 7.66
CA VAL A 31 17.46 -3.07 9.00
C VAL A 31 17.22 -1.77 9.78
N GLU A 32 18.10 -0.79 9.61
CA GLU A 32 18.02 0.53 10.26
C GLU A 32 16.71 1.28 9.94
N PHE A 33 16.08 1.00 8.79
CA PHE A 33 14.84 1.64 8.37
C PHE A 33 13.58 0.83 8.73
N GLN A 34 13.72 -0.38 9.29
CA GLN A 34 12.58 -1.24 9.64
C GLN A 34 11.64 -0.60 10.65
N MET A 35 12.16 0.21 11.56
CA MET A 35 11.32 0.94 12.50
C MET A 35 10.55 2.09 11.84
N LEU A 36 11.02 2.57 10.68
CA LEU A 36 10.48 3.73 9.98
C LEU A 36 9.38 3.36 8.97
N ILE A 37 9.42 2.15 8.40
CA ILE A 37 8.49 1.72 7.35
C ILE A 37 7.03 1.55 7.80
N ASN A 38 6.78 1.45 9.11
CA ASN A 38 5.44 1.36 9.71
C ASN A 38 5.12 2.53 10.66
N GLN A 39 6.03 3.50 10.79
CA GLN A 39 5.76 4.70 11.59
C GLN A 39 4.64 5.51 10.96
N LYS A 40 3.84 6.13 11.82
CA LYS A 40 2.73 6.99 11.40
C LYS A 40 3.18 8.45 11.36
N ASP A 41 2.67 9.18 10.39
CA ASP A 41 2.73 10.64 10.33
C ASP A 41 1.62 11.29 11.21
N ASN A 42 1.53 12.62 11.20
CA ASN A 42 0.54 13.39 11.97
C ASN A 42 -0.94 13.10 11.63
N ARG A 43 -1.20 12.34 10.56
CA ARG A 43 -2.55 11.93 10.15
C ARG A 43 -2.77 10.43 10.36
N GLY A 44 -1.84 9.77 11.05
CA GLY A 44 -1.88 8.34 11.26
C GLY A 44 -1.46 7.53 10.03
N ASN A 45 -1.00 8.16 8.95
CA ASN A 45 -0.61 7.43 7.74
C ASN A 45 0.77 6.84 7.91
N THR A 46 0.95 5.57 7.53
CA THR A 46 2.27 4.97 7.29
C THR A 46 2.80 5.37 5.92
N PRO A 47 4.08 5.11 5.58
CA PRO A 47 4.61 5.34 4.23
C PRO A 47 3.75 4.72 3.12
N LEU A 48 3.18 3.54 3.37
CA LEU A 48 2.25 2.88 2.46
C LEU A 48 0.94 3.69 2.29
N LEU A 49 0.36 4.18 3.39
CA LEU A 49 -0.87 4.98 3.40
C LEU A 49 -0.67 6.40 2.82
N ALA A 50 0.53 6.95 2.98
CA ALA A 50 0.89 8.25 2.44
C ALA A 50 1.01 8.23 0.91
N LYS A 51 1.08 7.04 0.30
CA LYS A 51 0.93 6.89 -1.14
C LYS A 51 -0.48 6.47 -1.51
N THR A 52 -1.18 7.36 -2.18
CA THR A 52 -2.62 7.20 -2.34
C THR A 52 -3.00 6.47 -3.66
N TYR A 53 -2.32 6.66 -4.80
CA TYR A 53 -2.72 5.93 -6.06
C TYR A 53 -1.69 5.95 -7.20
N ASP A 54 -0.86 6.98 -7.29
CA ASP A 54 -0.15 7.31 -8.53
C ASP A 54 1.22 6.59 -8.74
N HIS A 55 1.65 5.69 -7.85
CA HIS A 55 2.96 5.00 -7.96
C HIS A 55 2.85 3.50 -7.65
N PRO A 56 2.37 2.69 -8.61
CA PRO A 56 2.08 1.28 -8.38
C PRO A 56 3.31 0.44 -8.05
N LYS A 57 4.49 0.79 -8.60
CA LYS A 57 5.76 0.12 -8.29
C LYS A 57 6.15 0.24 -6.82
N VAL A 58 5.97 1.44 -6.24
CA VAL A 58 6.27 1.69 -4.82
C VAL A 58 5.38 0.81 -3.94
N VAL A 59 4.09 0.72 -4.27
CA VAL A 59 3.17 -0.06 -3.46
C VAL A 59 3.42 -1.55 -3.60
N HIS A 60 3.74 -2.03 -4.80
CA HIS A 60 4.18 -3.41 -4.99
C HIS A 60 5.39 -3.77 -4.11
N LEU A 61 6.39 -2.88 -4.00
CA LEU A 61 7.54 -3.09 -3.13
C LEU A 61 7.17 -3.19 -1.65
N PHE A 62 6.23 -2.38 -1.18
CA PHE A 62 5.78 -2.43 0.21
C PHE A 62 4.96 -3.69 0.50
N ILE A 63 4.08 -4.12 -0.42
CA ILE A 63 3.23 -5.30 -0.22
C ILE A 63 4.06 -6.59 -0.22
N LEU A 64 5.12 -6.66 -1.02
CA LEU A 64 6.02 -7.81 -1.04
C LEU A 64 6.88 -7.94 0.23
N ASP A 65 6.92 -6.92 1.08
CA ASP A 65 7.71 -6.94 2.30
C ASP A 65 6.86 -7.40 3.49
N THR A 66 7.14 -8.60 4.00
CA THR A 66 6.37 -9.24 5.09
C THR A 66 6.38 -8.46 6.40
N ARG A 67 7.27 -7.47 6.56
CA ARG A 67 7.34 -6.62 7.76
C ARG A 67 6.37 -5.44 7.69
N ILE A 68 5.79 -5.16 6.53
CA ILE A 68 4.82 -4.07 6.35
C ILE A 68 3.47 -4.53 6.87
N ASN A 69 2.87 -3.70 7.73
CA ASN A 69 1.52 -3.99 8.24
C ASN A 69 0.46 -3.33 7.33
N LEU A 70 -0.17 -4.16 6.50
CA LEU A 70 -1.22 -3.73 5.55
C LEU A 70 -2.55 -3.37 6.23
N LYS A 71 -2.75 -3.80 7.48
CA LYS A 71 -4.00 -3.61 8.24
C LYS A 71 -3.99 -2.34 9.10
N VAL A 72 -2.95 -1.51 8.99
CA VAL A 72 -2.86 -0.26 9.76
C VAL A 72 -3.92 0.72 9.28
N LEU A 73 -4.65 1.28 10.25
CA LEU A 73 -5.60 2.35 10.03
C LEU A 73 -4.96 3.71 10.31
N ASN A 74 -5.25 4.68 9.46
CA ASN A 74 -4.96 6.09 9.73
C ASN A 74 -6.01 6.72 10.66
N ASP A 75 -5.88 8.00 10.95
CA ASP A 75 -6.79 8.71 11.88
C ASP A 75 -8.21 8.85 11.34
N ARG A 76 -8.42 8.57 10.05
CA ARG A 76 -9.74 8.50 9.41
C ARG A 76 -10.33 7.08 9.43
N GLY A 77 -9.66 6.12 10.07
CA GLY A 77 -10.08 4.72 10.11
C GLY A 77 -9.90 3.99 8.78
N MET A 78 -9.04 4.48 7.88
CA MET A 78 -8.84 3.88 6.56
C MET A 78 -7.52 3.10 6.45
N THR A 79 -7.56 1.97 5.75
CA THR A 79 -6.38 1.23 5.27
C THR A 79 -5.88 1.79 3.94
N ALA A 80 -4.75 1.29 3.44
CA ALA A 80 -4.23 1.69 2.13
C ALA A 80 -5.19 1.31 1.00
N LEU A 81 -5.85 0.15 1.15
CA LEU A 81 -6.92 -0.27 0.25
C LEU A 81 -8.13 0.67 0.34
N GLY A 82 -8.64 0.94 1.55
CA GLY A 82 -9.82 1.81 1.73
C GLY A 82 -9.60 3.24 1.26
N ILE A 83 -8.38 3.77 1.40
CA ILE A 83 -8.00 5.07 0.79
C ILE A 83 -8.14 4.99 -0.74
N SER A 84 -7.58 3.95 -1.36
CA SER A 84 -7.65 3.79 -2.82
C SER A 84 -9.09 3.71 -3.32
N GLU A 85 -9.94 2.90 -2.69
CA GLU A 85 -11.37 2.76 -3.02
C GLU A 85 -12.14 4.07 -2.85
N SER A 86 -11.96 4.76 -1.71
CA SER A 86 -12.63 6.05 -1.45
C SER A 86 -12.30 7.13 -2.49
N THR A 87 -11.08 7.08 -3.05
CA THR A 87 -10.69 7.99 -4.14
C THR A 87 -11.17 7.56 -5.51
N LEU A 88 -11.35 6.26 -5.77
CA LEU A 88 -11.95 5.75 -7.01
C LEU A 88 -13.39 6.22 -7.18
N GLU A 89 -14.17 6.22 -6.10
CA GLU A 89 -15.54 6.76 -6.07
C GLU A 89 -15.58 8.26 -6.39
N THR A 90 -14.49 8.98 -6.10
CA THR A 90 -14.38 10.43 -6.35
C THR A 90 -13.84 10.74 -7.76
N SER A 91 -13.05 9.85 -8.37
CA SER A 91 -12.41 10.05 -9.68
C SER A 91 -12.78 8.96 -10.68
N ALA A 92 -13.99 9.01 -11.23
CA ALA A 92 -14.44 8.14 -12.31
C ALA A 92 -13.76 8.44 -13.68
N SER A 93 -12.43 8.54 -13.74
CA SER A 93 -11.68 8.55 -15.00
C SER A 93 -10.30 7.88 -14.87
N TYR A 94 -10.24 6.62 -15.27
CA TYR A 94 -9.10 5.83 -15.80
C TYR A 94 -7.74 5.79 -15.07
N HIS A 95 -7.19 4.57 -15.02
CA HIS A 95 -5.94 4.10 -14.37
C HIS A 95 -6.02 3.68 -12.88
N GLY A 96 -7.23 3.40 -12.38
CA GLY A 96 -7.50 3.02 -10.98
C GLY A 96 -7.26 1.55 -10.59
N VAL A 97 -6.75 0.71 -11.49
CA VAL A 97 -6.70 -0.75 -11.27
C VAL A 97 -5.56 -1.19 -10.34
N SER A 98 -4.55 -0.37 -10.09
CA SER A 98 -3.27 -0.95 -9.68
C SER A 98 -3.20 -1.43 -8.23
N LEU A 99 -3.88 -0.80 -7.27
CA LEU A 99 -3.80 -1.25 -5.87
C LEU A 99 -4.75 -2.40 -5.60
N CYS A 100 -6.01 -2.28 -6.04
CA CYS A 100 -6.99 -3.35 -5.93
C CYS A 100 -6.48 -4.62 -6.65
N TYR A 101 -5.94 -4.49 -7.86
CA TYR A 101 -5.33 -5.62 -8.59
C TYR A 101 -4.14 -6.23 -7.83
N ILE A 102 -3.19 -5.43 -7.31
CA ILE A 102 -2.03 -5.98 -6.59
C ILE A 102 -2.46 -6.67 -5.27
N TYR A 103 -3.46 -6.14 -4.55
CA TYR A 103 -4.00 -6.77 -3.35
C TYR A 103 -4.79 -8.06 -3.66
N PHE A 104 -5.61 -8.07 -4.71
CA PHE A 104 -6.37 -9.26 -5.13
C PHE A 104 -5.46 -10.44 -5.49
N TYR A 105 -4.33 -10.19 -6.17
CA TYR A 105 -3.39 -11.27 -6.50
C TYR A 105 -2.66 -11.85 -5.29
N HIS A 106 -2.35 -11.04 -4.27
CA HIS A 106 -1.58 -11.51 -3.11
C HIS A 106 -2.43 -12.05 -1.96
N ILE A 107 -3.70 -11.65 -1.82
CA ILE A 107 -4.60 -12.21 -0.78
C ILE A 107 -5.10 -13.62 -1.14
N ILE A 108 -5.21 -13.95 -2.44
CA ILE A 108 -5.67 -15.27 -2.88
C ILE A 108 -4.62 -16.37 -2.64
N ASP A 109 -3.33 -16.02 -2.57
CA ASP A 109 -2.25 -17.00 -2.37
C ASP A 109 -2.15 -17.54 -0.93
N ASP A 110 -2.68 -16.82 0.08
CA ASP A 110 -2.50 -17.20 1.49
C ASP A 110 -3.65 -18.01 2.10
N ASP A 111 -4.86 -18.07 1.50
CA ASP A 111 -6.00 -18.70 2.19
C ASP A 111 -6.97 -19.61 1.40
N ASP A 112 -6.94 -19.76 0.07
CA ASP A 112 -7.83 -20.74 -0.56
C ASP A 112 -7.44 -21.18 -1.97
N PHE A 113 -6.79 -22.34 -2.12
CA PHE A 113 -7.04 -23.22 -3.27
C PHE A 113 -6.86 -24.68 -2.87
N GLY A 114 -7.73 -25.09 -1.95
CA GLY A 114 -8.02 -26.47 -1.65
C GLY A 114 -9.30 -26.97 -2.33
N TYR A 115 -9.63 -26.58 -3.57
CA TYR A 115 -10.76 -27.20 -4.29
C TYR A 115 -10.51 -27.45 -5.78
N HIS A 116 -10.80 -28.69 -6.15
CA HIS A 116 -10.79 -29.26 -7.48
C HIS A 116 -11.56 -28.44 -8.52
N ASN A 117 -10.87 -28.16 -9.63
CA ASN A 117 -11.33 -28.18 -11.02
C ASN A 117 -12.84 -28.46 -11.23
N GLN A 118 -13.63 -27.42 -11.54
CA GLN A 118 -14.49 -27.28 -12.72
C GLN A 118 -14.90 -25.81 -12.84
N GLY A 119 -14.89 -25.27 -14.06
CA GLY A 119 -14.82 -23.83 -14.34
C GLY A 119 -15.90 -22.94 -13.71
N THR A 120 -15.46 -21.75 -13.32
CA THR A 120 -16.27 -20.58 -12.89
C THR A 120 -15.40 -19.36 -13.22
N SER A 121 -15.61 -18.54 -14.25
CA SER A 121 -16.76 -17.66 -14.52
C SER A 121 -17.42 -17.12 -13.24
N LEU A 122 -17.45 -15.78 -13.13
CA LEU A 122 -17.76 -14.95 -11.96
C LEU A 122 -16.59 -14.93 -10.95
N PHE A 123 -15.84 -13.84 -10.79
CA PHE A 123 -16.30 -12.55 -10.27
C PHE A 123 -15.67 -11.37 -11.03
N TYR A 124 -16.40 -10.85 -12.01
CA TYR A 124 -16.39 -9.41 -12.29
C TYR A 124 -17.47 -8.81 -11.39
N LEU A 125 -17.09 -8.15 -10.29
CA LEU A 125 -17.86 -7.21 -9.46
C LEU A 125 -16.96 -7.03 -8.23
N VAL A 126 -16.21 -5.94 -8.07
CA VAL A 126 -16.71 -4.58 -7.91
C VAL A 126 -15.71 -3.61 -8.56
N CYS A 127 -16.14 -2.95 -9.64
CA CYS A 127 -15.73 -1.58 -9.94
C CYS A 127 -16.81 -0.67 -9.35
#